data_AF-A0A564Q5U0-F1
#
_entry.id   AF-A0A564Q5U0-F1
#
_cell.length_a   1.000
_cell.length_b   1.000
_cell.length_c   1.000
_cell.angle_alpha   90.00
_cell.angle_beta   90.00
_cell.angle_gamma   90.00
#
_symmetry.space_group_name_H-M   'P 1'
#
loop_
_entity.id
_entity.type
_entity.pdbx_description
1 polymer ?
#
loop_
_entity_poly.entity_id
_entity_poly.type
_entity_poly.pdbx_seq_one_letter_code
_entity_poly.pdbx_strand_id
1 'polypeptide(L)'
;MVAVVLHNPKKRGKSYRIAIEKDLGIFEDAERYLEEKRAKLMEEWGIDPVPDEELPLMSGVFNVPIYGLNKWGDLFNSRQKLALIAFTEKVRLAYKKMIEEGYEKEYAKAMVSYLVLGLDRVIFFVNNLAAWQINSEATSPAMVRQALGMIWDYIEINPISGATGSYSSAIEWISKVAKHCSQTYNAPATLTQSSATSLSYPDNYFDAVFTDPPYYDNVPYSYLSDFFYVWLKRTVGDLYPDLFSTPLTPKKNEIVAYSNGPGGI
;
A
#
# COMPACT_ATOMS: atom_id res chain seq x y z
N MET A 1 16.54 1.66 -21.28
CA MET A 1 15.64 1.91 -22.44
C MET A 1 14.22 1.99 -21.90
N VAL A 2 13.43 3.01 -22.27
CA VAL A 2 12.04 3.16 -21.81
C VAL A 2 11.10 3.01 -23.00
N ALA A 3 10.08 2.16 -22.86
CA ALA A 3 9.02 1.99 -23.84
C ALA A 3 7.73 2.65 -23.34
N VAL A 4 7.08 3.42 -24.19
CA VAL A 4 5.78 4.03 -23.92
C VAL A 4 4.69 3.16 -24.54
N VAL A 5 3.79 2.68 -23.70
CA VAL A 5 2.60 1.94 -24.11
C VAL A 5 1.49 2.92 -24.46
N LEU A 6 0.96 2.83 -25.67
CA LEU A 6 -0.11 3.67 -26.18
C LEU A 6 -1.39 2.85 -26.36
N HIS A 7 -2.50 3.45 -25.97
CA HIS A 7 -3.84 2.87 -26.16
C HIS A 7 -4.70 3.83 -27.00
N ASN A 8 -5.36 3.29 -28.02
CA ASN A 8 -6.31 4.03 -28.84
C ASN A 8 -7.72 3.44 -28.62
N PRO A 9 -8.68 4.20 -28.07
CA PRO A 9 -10.02 3.68 -27.77
C PRO A 9 -10.78 3.08 -28.97
N LYS A 10 -10.40 3.44 -30.19
CA LYS A 10 -11.04 2.97 -31.44
C LYS A 10 -10.31 1.77 -32.08
N LYS A 11 -9.17 1.35 -31.56
CA LYS A 11 -8.37 0.25 -32.11
C LYS A 11 -8.21 -0.84 -31.07
N ARG A 12 -8.26 -2.10 -31.51
CA ARG A 12 -7.98 -3.25 -30.64
C ARG A 12 -6.47 -3.37 -30.43
N GLY A 13 -6.06 -3.59 -29.18
CA GLY A 13 -4.67 -3.82 -28.80
C GLY A 13 -3.92 -2.57 -28.36
N LYS A 14 -2.66 -2.76 -27.98
CA LYS A 14 -1.72 -1.71 -27.55
C LYS A 14 -0.69 -1.47 -28.67
N SER A 15 -0.22 -0.24 -28.80
CA SER A 15 0.96 0.07 -29.60
C SER A 15 2.10 0.55 -28.71
N TYR A 16 3.33 0.38 -29.19
CA TYR A 16 4.54 0.61 -28.40
C TYR A 16 5.47 1.55 -29.18
N ARG A 17 6.11 2.47 -28.48
CA ARG A 17 7.18 3.30 -29.04
C ARG A 17 8.27 3.53 -28.01
N ILE A 18 9.46 3.88 -28.47
CA ILE A 18 10.54 4.33 -27.58
C ILE A 18 10.15 5.70 -27.00
N ALA A 19 10.56 5.97 -25.76
CA ALA A 19 10.42 7.29 -25.15
C ALA A 19 11.14 8.35 -25.99
N ILE A 20 10.49 9.49 -26.18
CA ILE A 20 11.04 10.66 -26.87
C ILE A 20 11.41 11.74 -25.85
N GLU A 21 12.14 12.76 -26.29
CA GLU A 21 12.55 13.89 -25.45
C GLU A 21 11.39 14.54 -24.69
N LYS A 22 10.21 14.62 -25.32
CA LYS A 22 8.99 15.09 -24.65
C LYS A 22 8.56 14.23 -23.44
N ASP A 23 8.71 12.91 -23.52
CA ASP A 23 8.36 12.03 -22.39
C ASP A 23 9.35 12.19 -21.22
N LEU A 24 10.62 12.40 -21.55
CA LEU A 24 11.68 12.71 -20.57
C LEU A 24 11.41 14.05 -19.90
N GLY A 25 11.08 15.09 -20.66
CA GLY A 25 10.71 16.39 -20.11
C GLY A 25 9.51 16.31 -19.14
N ILE A 26 8.49 15.50 -19.45
CA ILE A 26 7.37 15.27 -18.51
C ILE A 26 7.82 14.56 -17.22
N PHE A 27 8.79 13.65 -17.32
CA PHE A 27 9.36 12.99 -16.15
C PHE A 27 10.14 13.97 -15.26
N GLU A 28 10.98 14.81 -15.86
CA GLU A 28 11.75 15.86 -15.18
C GLU A 28 10.83 16.92 -14.56
N ASP A 29 9.74 17.30 -15.25
CA ASP A 29 8.72 18.18 -14.71
C ASP A 29 8.08 17.59 -13.46
N ALA A 30 7.75 16.29 -13.48
CA ALA A 30 7.18 15.60 -12.32
C ALA A 30 8.16 15.55 -11.13
N GLU A 31 9.47 15.47 -11.38
CA GLU A 31 10.48 15.57 -10.33
C GLU A 31 10.50 16.95 -9.68
N ARG A 32 10.45 18.03 -10.46
CA ARG A 32 10.34 19.39 -9.92
C ARG A 32 9.05 19.60 -9.13
N TYR A 33 7.92 19.13 -9.66
CA TYR A 33 6.63 19.19 -8.95
C TYR A 33 6.64 18.35 -7.66
N LEU A 34 7.34 17.21 -7.64
CA LEU A 34 7.51 16.40 -6.45
C LEU A 34 8.27 17.18 -5.36
N GLU A 35 9.37 17.83 -5.69
CA GLU A 35 10.15 18.62 -4.73
C GLU A 35 9.30 19.72 -4.08
N GLU A 36 8.60 20.52 -4.90
CA GLU A 36 7.72 21.60 -4.43
C GLU A 36 6.59 21.06 -3.55
N LYS A 37 5.90 20.01 -3.99
CA LYS A 37 4.77 19.44 -3.26
C LYS A 37 5.22 18.75 -1.98
N ARG A 38 6.34 18.02 -2.00
CA ARG A 38 6.91 17.35 -0.82
C ARG A 38 7.27 18.36 0.24
N ALA A 39 7.95 19.45 -0.12
CA ALA A 39 8.32 20.52 0.81
C ALA A 39 7.08 21.13 1.48
N LYS A 40 6.07 21.50 0.69
CA LYS A 40 4.82 22.06 1.20
C LYS A 40 4.10 21.12 2.17
N LEU A 41 3.94 19.85 1.78
CA LEU A 41 3.21 18.87 2.60
C LEU A 41 3.99 18.49 3.86
N MET A 42 5.33 18.47 3.79
CA MET A 42 6.18 18.24 4.96
C MET A 42 6.02 19.36 6.00
N GLU A 43 5.94 20.61 5.56
CA GLU A 43 5.63 21.75 6.44
C GLU A 43 4.22 21.65 7.04
N GLU A 44 3.21 21.31 6.23
CA GLU A 44 1.82 21.21 6.69
C GLU A 44 1.59 20.04 7.66
N TRP A 45 2.23 18.89 7.41
CA TRP A 45 1.95 17.65 8.14
C TRP A 45 2.95 17.37 9.27
N GLY A 46 4.09 18.06 9.30
CA GLY A 46 5.15 17.82 10.27
C GLY A 46 5.86 16.46 10.11
N ILE A 47 5.63 15.78 8.98
CA ILE A 47 6.23 14.50 8.60
C ILE A 47 6.46 14.53 7.08
N ASP A 48 7.54 13.91 6.63
CA ASP A 48 7.79 13.78 5.20
C ASP A 48 6.64 13.00 4.53
N PRO A 49 5.97 13.53 3.48
CA PRO A 49 4.90 12.80 2.80
C PRO A 49 5.41 11.60 1.99
N VAL A 50 6.70 11.52 1.69
CA VAL A 50 7.34 10.33 1.10
C VAL A 50 7.94 9.49 2.23
N PRO A 51 7.66 8.18 2.30
CA PRO A 51 8.27 7.28 3.28
C PRO A 51 9.79 7.34 3.33
N ASP A 52 10.34 7.67 4.49
CA ASP A 52 11.76 7.83 4.75
C ASP A 52 12.31 6.87 5.80
N GLU A 53 11.45 5.98 6.31
CA GLU A 53 11.82 4.87 7.17
C GLU A 53 12.71 3.86 6.42
N GLU A 54 13.64 3.23 7.14
CA GLU A 54 14.58 2.26 6.59
C GLU A 54 13.89 0.93 6.21
N LEU A 55 14.31 0.35 5.10
CA LEU A 55 13.95 -1.00 4.67
C LEU A 55 14.78 -2.03 5.43
N PRO A 56 14.18 -3.16 5.84
CA PRO A 56 14.95 -4.27 6.38
C PRO A 56 15.78 -4.93 5.27
N LEU A 57 17.00 -5.36 5.60
CA LEU A 57 17.76 -6.27 4.76
C LEU A 57 17.52 -7.71 5.22
N MET A 58 16.85 -8.51 4.39
CA MET A 58 16.54 -9.91 4.69
C MET A 58 16.85 -10.74 3.44
N SER A 59 18.00 -11.40 3.43
CA SER A 59 18.45 -12.17 2.27
C SER A 59 17.39 -13.18 1.81
N GLY A 60 17.04 -13.13 0.53
CA GLY A 60 16.03 -14.01 -0.08
C GLY A 60 14.59 -13.47 0.01
N VAL A 61 14.32 -12.46 0.84
CA VAL A 61 13.00 -11.86 1.00
C VAL A 61 13.02 -10.36 0.67
N PHE A 62 13.86 -9.57 1.33
CA PHE A 62 14.05 -8.13 1.10
C PHE A 62 15.46 -7.89 0.58
N ASN A 63 15.63 -8.04 -0.73
CA ASN A 63 16.94 -7.91 -1.39
C ASN A 63 17.17 -6.53 -1.99
N VAL A 64 16.13 -5.68 -2.06
CA VAL A 64 16.22 -4.33 -2.62
C VAL A 64 17.30 -3.43 -1.98
N PRO A 65 17.64 -3.53 -0.67
CA PRO A 65 18.73 -2.71 -0.12
C PRO A 65 20.11 -3.06 -0.67
N ILE A 66 20.33 -4.28 -1.14
CA ILE A 66 21.59 -4.70 -1.80
C ILE A 66 21.85 -3.86 -3.06
N TYR A 67 20.80 -3.30 -3.66
CA TYR A 67 20.85 -2.47 -4.86
C TYR A 67 20.77 -0.96 -4.56
N GLY A 68 20.93 -0.55 -3.30
CA GLY A 68 20.94 0.85 -2.89
C GLY A 68 19.56 1.45 -2.59
N LEU A 69 18.50 0.65 -2.56
CA LEU A 69 17.16 1.07 -2.14
C LEU A 69 17.03 0.85 -0.63
N ASN A 70 17.41 1.84 0.17
CA ASN A 70 17.55 1.70 1.62
C ASN A 70 16.31 2.15 2.38
N LYS A 71 15.46 3.00 1.79
CA LYS A 71 14.24 3.53 2.41
C LYS A 71 13.00 3.10 1.65
N TRP A 72 11.86 3.04 2.34
CA TRP A 72 10.59 2.67 1.70
C TRP A 72 10.23 3.55 0.51
N GLY A 73 10.55 4.85 0.57
CA GLY A 73 10.37 5.78 -0.53
C GLY A 73 11.23 5.46 -1.76
N ASP A 74 12.35 4.75 -1.62
CA ASP A 74 13.24 4.41 -2.74
C ASP A 74 12.60 3.39 -3.70
N LEU A 75 11.57 2.68 -3.24
CA LEU A 75 10.78 1.75 -4.07
C LEU A 75 9.91 2.46 -5.12
N PHE A 76 9.96 3.79 -5.20
CA PHE A 76 9.12 4.60 -6.08
C PHE A 76 9.96 5.64 -6.84
N ASN A 77 9.70 5.79 -8.14
CA ASN A 77 10.29 6.86 -8.94
C ASN A 77 9.62 8.23 -8.65
N SER A 78 10.16 9.32 -9.21
CA SER A 78 9.69 10.69 -8.92
C SER A 78 8.22 10.92 -9.33
N ARG A 79 7.77 10.38 -10.48
CA ARG A 79 6.37 10.44 -10.91
C ARG A 79 5.43 9.66 -10.01
N GLN A 80 5.84 8.45 -9.63
CA GLN A 80 5.07 7.57 -8.74
C GLN A 80 4.91 8.22 -7.36
N LYS A 81 5.99 8.75 -6.78
CA LYS A 81 5.97 9.52 -5.54
C LYS A 81 4.99 10.69 -5.62
N LEU A 82 5.09 11.51 -6.67
CA LEU A 82 4.21 12.66 -6.88
C LEU A 82 2.73 12.25 -6.90
N ALA A 83 2.40 11.18 -7.63
CA ALA A 83 1.05 10.65 -7.68
C ALA A 83 0.57 10.18 -6.29
N LEU A 84 1.36 9.38 -5.58
CA LEU A 84 1.00 8.80 -4.29
C LEU A 84 0.81 9.86 -3.20
N ILE A 85 1.69 10.87 -3.12
CA ILE A 85 1.52 11.97 -2.14
C ILE A 85 0.30 12.84 -2.49
N ALA A 86 -0.04 12.97 -3.77
CA ALA A 86 -1.26 13.66 -4.19
C ALA A 86 -2.52 12.90 -3.77
N PHE A 87 -2.57 11.57 -3.97
CA PHE A 87 -3.68 10.76 -3.46
C PHE A 87 -3.77 10.80 -1.94
N THR A 88 -2.64 10.69 -1.24
CA THR A 88 -2.55 10.81 0.22
C THR A 88 -3.18 12.12 0.71
N GLU A 89 -2.80 13.25 0.10
CA GLU A 89 -3.39 14.57 0.38
C GLU A 89 -4.90 14.57 0.12
N LYS A 90 -5.38 14.01 -1.00
CA LYS A 90 -6.82 14.00 -1.32
C LYS A 90 -7.64 13.16 -0.34
N VAL A 91 -7.12 12.03 0.13
CA VAL A 91 -7.80 11.21 1.15
C VAL A 91 -7.89 11.98 2.48
N ARG A 92 -6.83 12.69 2.89
CA ARG A 92 -6.83 13.56 4.08
C ARG A 92 -7.87 14.69 3.96
N LEU A 93 -7.93 15.34 2.80
CA LEU A 93 -8.90 16.40 2.52
C LEU A 93 -10.34 15.88 2.48
N ALA A 94 -10.57 14.64 2.04
CA ALA A 94 -11.90 14.04 2.04
C ALA A 94 -12.49 13.93 3.46
N TYR A 95 -11.66 13.57 4.46
CA TYR A 95 -12.10 13.59 5.86
C TYR A 95 -12.52 15.00 6.30
N LYS A 96 -11.64 16.00 6.10
CA LYS A 96 -11.92 17.40 6.47
C LYS A 96 -13.22 17.89 5.84
N LYS A 97 -13.41 17.62 4.55
CA LYS A 97 -14.62 17.99 3.81
C LYS A 97 -15.89 17.34 4.37
N MET A 98 -15.87 16.06 4.71
CA MET A 98 -17.02 15.40 5.34
C MET A 98 -17.36 16.02 6.71
N ILE A 99 -16.36 16.39 7.50
CA ILE A 99 -16.61 17.07 8.78
C ILE A 99 -17.23 18.47 8.55
N GLU A 100 -16.74 19.23 7.57
CA GLU A 100 -17.30 20.54 7.19
C GLU A 100 -18.74 20.44 6.67
N GLU A 101 -19.08 19.37 5.96
CA GLU A 101 -20.44 19.08 5.49
C GLU A 101 -21.38 18.53 6.58
N GLY A 102 -20.88 18.33 7.81
CA GLY A 102 -21.69 17.96 8.97
C GLY A 102 -21.89 16.45 9.15
N TYR A 103 -21.09 15.61 8.51
CA TYR A 103 -21.11 14.17 8.75
C TYR A 103 -20.58 13.82 10.15
N GLU A 104 -21.11 12.75 10.74
CA GLU A 104 -20.63 12.25 12.03
C GLU A 104 -19.15 11.81 11.93
N LYS A 105 -18.35 12.10 12.96
CA LYS A 105 -16.90 11.82 12.97
C LYS A 105 -16.57 10.35 12.74
N GLU A 106 -17.26 9.44 13.41
CA GLU A 106 -17.01 7.99 13.27
C GLU A 106 -17.40 7.48 11.89
N TYR A 107 -18.49 8.00 11.34
CA TYR A 107 -18.88 7.70 9.95
C TYR A 107 -17.83 8.21 8.95
N ALA A 108 -17.40 9.48 9.07
CA ALA A 108 -16.38 10.06 8.21
C ALA A 108 -15.05 9.30 8.31
N LYS A 109 -14.67 8.89 9.53
CA LYS A 109 -13.49 8.05 9.80
C LYS A 109 -13.60 6.68 9.12
N ALA A 110 -14.75 6.00 9.23
CA ALA A 110 -14.98 4.74 8.52
C ALA A 110 -14.91 4.89 6.99
N MET A 111 -15.52 5.95 6.45
CA MET A 111 -15.50 6.24 5.01
C MET A 111 -14.08 6.49 4.49
N VAL A 112 -13.28 7.30 5.19
CA VAL A 112 -11.88 7.55 4.84
C VAL A 112 -11.02 6.29 4.93
N SER A 113 -11.33 5.39 5.87
CA SER A 113 -10.68 4.07 5.91
C SER A 113 -10.95 3.22 4.67
N TYR A 114 -12.15 3.26 4.09
CA TYR A 114 -12.36 2.62 2.79
C TYR A 114 -11.64 3.32 1.63
N LEU A 115 -11.55 4.66 1.67
CA LEU A 115 -10.82 5.44 0.67
C LEU A 115 -9.31 5.14 0.70
N VAL A 116 -8.72 4.93 1.89
CA VAL A 116 -7.30 4.60 2.00
C VAL A 116 -7.00 3.17 1.55
N LEU A 117 -7.93 2.21 1.72
CA LEU A 117 -7.79 0.87 1.13
C LEU A 117 -7.72 0.94 -0.42
N GLY A 118 -8.39 1.92 -1.03
CA GLY A 118 -8.23 2.22 -2.45
C GLY A 118 -6.81 2.70 -2.80
N LEU A 119 -6.20 3.49 -1.91
CA LEU A 119 -4.82 3.97 -2.08
C LEU A 119 -3.82 2.83 -1.89
N ASP A 120 -4.01 1.92 -0.93
CA ASP A 120 -3.18 0.71 -0.78
C ASP A 120 -3.14 -0.11 -2.07
N ARG A 121 -4.28 -0.26 -2.74
CA ARG A 121 -4.32 -0.90 -4.05
C ARG A 121 -3.49 -0.16 -5.08
N VAL A 122 -3.50 1.18 -5.09
CA VAL A 122 -2.65 1.94 -6.01
C VAL A 122 -1.17 1.74 -5.67
N ILE A 123 -0.77 1.85 -4.40
CA ILE A 123 0.61 1.64 -3.93
C ILE A 123 1.12 0.25 -4.35
N PHE A 124 0.26 -0.76 -4.28
CA PHE A 124 0.60 -2.13 -4.67
C PHE A 124 1.00 -2.28 -6.14
N PHE A 125 0.44 -1.45 -7.04
CA PHE A 125 0.71 -1.46 -8.48
C PHE A 125 1.65 -0.34 -8.96
N VAL A 126 1.73 0.78 -8.24
CA VAL A 126 2.49 1.97 -8.62
C VAL A 126 3.77 2.01 -7.81
N ASN A 127 4.76 1.23 -8.22
CA ASN A 127 6.08 1.15 -7.61
C ASN A 127 7.11 0.58 -8.61
N ASN A 128 8.39 0.68 -8.27
CA ASN A 128 9.51 0.21 -9.09
C ASN A 128 9.66 -1.33 -9.11
N LEU A 129 8.80 -2.06 -8.40
CA LEU A 129 8.80 -3.53 -8.33
C LEU A 129 7.55 -4.13 -9.00
N ALA A 130 6.76 -3.32 -9.70
CA ALA A 130 5.65 -3.79 -10.51
C ALA A 130 6.16 -4.28 -11.86
N ALA A 131 5.82 -5.52 -12.24
CA ALA A 131 6.34 -6.17 -13.45
C ALA A 131 5.31 -6.18 -14.59
N TRP A 132 5.79 -6.27 -15.83
CA TRP A 132 4.93 -6.55 -16.98
C TRP A 132 4.72 -8.06 -17.16
N GLN A 133 3.47 -8.51 -17.22
CA GLN A 133 3.12 -9.88 -17.55
C GLN A 133 2.98 -10.04 -19.06
N ILE A 134 3.93 -10.74 -19.67
CA ILE A 134 4.02 -10.91 -21.13
C ILE A 134 2.77 -11.62 -21.69
N ASN A 135 2.31 -12.68 -21.03
CA ASN A 135 1.22 -13.52 -21.55
C ASN A 135 -0.14 -12.81 -21.58
N SER A 136 -0.39 -11.92 -20.63
CA SER A 136 -1.67 -11.21 -20.47
C SER A 136 -1.60 -9.76 -20.93
N GLU A 137 -0.42 -9.27 -21.34
CA GLU A 137 -0.15 -7.86 -21.58
C GLU A 137 -0.71 -6.96 -20.47
N ALA A 138 -0.50 -7.38 -19.22
CA ALA A 138 -1.06 -6.75 -18.03
C ALA A 138 0.02 -6.47 -16.99
N THR A 139 -0.29 -5.61 -16.03
CA THR A 139 0.62 -5.32 -14.93
C THR A 139 0.50 -6.36 -13.83
N SER A 140 1.64 -6.81 -13.33
CA SER A 140 1.81 -7.53 -12.07
C SER A 140 2.20 -6.55 -10.98
N PRO A 141 1.55 -6.57 -9.80
CA PRO A 141 1.94 -5.70 -8.68
C PRO A 141 3.27 -6.14 -8.06
N ALA A 142 3.74 -5.36 -7.07
CA ALA A 142 4.80 -5.81 -6.16
C ALA A 142 4.33 -7.01 -5.30
N MET A 143 5.25 -7.66 -4.59
CA MET A 143 4.95 -8.71 -3.60
C MET A 143 3.98 -9.82 -4.09
N VAL A 144 4.07 -10.19 -5.37
CA VAL A 144 3.39 -11.39 -5.90
C VAL A 144 3.91 -12.64 -5.19
N ARG A 145 5.19 -12.62 -4.84
CA ARG A 145 5.78 -13.49 -3.82
C ARG A 145 5.73 -12.75 -2.49
N GLN A 146 5.68 -13.46 -1.38
CA GLN A 146 5.72 -12.90 -0.02
C GLN A 146 7.10 -12.29 0.31
N ALA A 147 7.60 -11.40 -0.56
CA ALA A 147 8.96 -10.88 -0.64
C ALA A 147 9.03 -9.59 -1.48
N LEU A 148 10.03 -8.76 -1.21
CA LEU A 148 10.45 -7.60 -2.01
C LEU A 148 11.80 -7.89 -2.67
N GLY A 149 11.74 -8.59 -3.80
CA GLY A 149 12.88 -8.82 -4.68
C GLY A 149 13.04 -7.69 -5.69
N MET A 150 14.30 -7.40 -6.08
CA MET A 150 14.60 -6.43 -7.12
C MET A 150 14.06 -6.88 -8.49
N ILE A 151 13.53 -5.93 -9.26
CA ILE A 151 13.11 -6.12 -10.65
C ILE A 151 13.85 -5.11 -11.52
N TRP A 152 14.40 -5.57 -12.65
CA TRP A 152 15.16 -4.73 -13.57
C TRP A 152 14.26 -3.94 -14.53
N ASP A 153 13.19 -4.58 -15.00
CA ASP A 153 12.22 -4.00 -15.92
C ASP A 153 10.86 -3.86 -15.22
N TYR A 154 10.57 -2.65 -14.74
CA TYR A 154 9.30 -2.34 -14.11
C TYR A 154 8.36 -1.60 -15.08
N ILE A 155 7.06 -1.68 -14.80
CA ILE A 155 6.03 -0.93 -15.52
C ILE A 155 5.40 0.12 -14.62
N GLU A 156 5.19 1.32 -15.16
CA GLU A 156 4.40 2.36 -14.53
C GLU A 156 3.00 2.39 -15.15
N ILE A 157 1.96 2.22 -14.33
CA ILE A 157 0.56 2.36 -14.76
C ILE A 157 0.07 3.79 -14.54
N ASN A 158 -0.99 4.17 -15.24
CA ASN A 158 -1.71 5.41 -14.95
C ASN A 158 -2.77 5.15 -13.86
N PRO A 159 -2.60 5.71 -12.63
CA PRO A 159 -3.49 5.45 -11.49
C PRO A 159 -4.90 6.06 -11.64
N ILE A 160 -5.16 6.88 -12.67
CA ILE A 160 -6.48 7.46 -12.99
C ILE A 160 -7.07 6.94 -14.31
N SER A 161 -6.49 5.88 -14.87
CA SER A 161 -6.92 5.34 -16.18
C SER A 161 -8.26 4.61 -16.19
N GLY A 162 -8.80 4.23 -15.02
CA GLY A 162 -9.94 3.31 -14.92
C GLY A 162 -9.58 1.84 -15.15
N ALA A 163 -8.32 1.52 -15.45
CA ALA A 163 -7.85 0.14 -15.65
C ALA A 163 -7.43 -0.53 -14.32
N THR A 164 -6.93 -1.77 -14.40
CA THR A 164 -6.35 -2.49 -13.25
C THR A 164 -5.26 -1.65 -12.57
N GLY A 165 -5.32 -1.59 -11.23
CA GLY A 165 -4.38 -0.80 -10.41
C GLY A 165 -4.68 0.70 -10.35
N SER A 166 -5.69 1.19 -11.09
CA SER A 166 -6.20 2.56 -10.90
C SER A 166 -7.03 2.69 -9.63
N TYR A 167 -7.11 3.91 -9.09
CA TYR A 167 -7.84 4.20 -7.87
C TYR A 167 -9.35 3.92 -8.03
N SER A 168 -9.95 4.35 -9.15
CA SER A 168 -11.38 4.14 -9.40
C SER A 168 -11.75 2.65 -9.51
N SER A 169 -10.90 1.83 -10.14
CA SER A 169 -11.14 0.39 -10.21
C SER A 169 -11.00 -0.27 -8.83
N ALA A 170 -10.07 0.19 -7.99
CA ALA A 170 -9.95 -0.26 -6.61
C ALA A 170 -11.22 0.03 -5.79
N ILE A 171 -11.74 1.27 -5.86
CA ILE A 171 -12.96 1.67 -5.15
C ILE A 171 -14.18 0.87 -5.63
N GLU A 172 -14.30 0.62 -6.94
CA GLU A 172 -15.38 -0.21 -7.49
C GLU A 172 -15.34 -1.64 -6.91
N TRP A 173 -14.15 -2.24 -6.85
CA TRP A 173 -13.94 -3.57 -6.26
C TRP A 173 -14.28 -3.60 -4.77
N ILE A 174 -13.79 -2.62 -4.00
CA ILE A 174 -14.08 -2.51 -2.57
C ILE A 174 -15.59 -2.37 -2.35
N SER A 175 -16.27 -1.55 -3.15
CA SER A 175 -17.73 -1.36 -3.07
C SER A 175 -18.51 -2.64 -3.37
N LYS A 176 -18.06 -3.42 -4.37
CA LYS A 176 -18.66 -4.74 -4.69
C LYS A 176 -18.52 -5.71 -3.52
N VAL A 177 -17.34 -5.77 -2.90
CA VAL A 177 -17.10 -6.63 -1.72
C VAL A 177 -17.95 -6.17 -0.54
N ALA A 178 -17.98 -4.88 -0.23
CA ALA A 178 -18.81 -4.34 0.85
C ALA A 178 -20.30 -4.66 0.64
N LYS A 179 -20.82 -4.50 -0.59
CA LYS A 179 -22.19 -4.87 -0.95
C LYS A 179 -22.47 -6.37 -0.83
N HIS A 180 -21.49 -7.21 -1.14
CA HIS A 180 -21.63 -8.66 -0.97
C HIS A 180 -21.64 -9.04 0.51
N CYS A 181 -20.70 -8.52 1.30
CA CYS A 181 -20.63 -8.75 2.74
C CYS A 181 -21.85 -8.19 3.48
N SER A 182 -22.49 -7.13 2.98
CA SER A 182 -23.73 -6.62 3.58
C SER A 182 -24.95 -7.53 3.38
N GLN A 183 -24.83 -8.62 2.61
CA GLN A 183 -25.90 -9.60 2.37
C GLN A 183 -25.78 -10.83 3.28
N THR A 184 -24.80 -10.89 4.17
CA THR A 184 -24.60 -12.03 5.07
C THR A 184 -25.77 -12.20 6.04
N TYR A 185 -26.00 -13.44 6.47
CA TYR A 185 -27.09 -13.79 7.39
C TYR A 185 -26.98 -13.03 8.72
N ASN A 186 -28.10 -12.53 9.23
CA ASN A 186 -28.18 -11.78 10.49
C ASN A 186 -28.07 -12.68 11.74
N ALA A 187 -27.13 -13.63 11.76
CA ALA A 187 -26.81 -14.34 12.99
C ALA A 187 -26.03 -13.39 13.92
N PRO A 188 -26.40 -13.31 15.21
CA PRO A 188 -25.62 -12.53 16.16
C PRO A 188 -24.21 -13.13 16.27
N ALA A 189 -23.20 -12.30 16.01
CA ALA A 189 -21.80 -12.65 16.18
C ALA A 189 -21.13 -11.60 17.07
N THR A 190 -20.25 -12.06 17.96
CA THR A 190 -19.43 -11.16 18.78
C THR A 190 -18.08 -10.98 18.09
N LEU A 191 -17.79 -9.77 17.64
CA LEU A 191 -16.49 -9.41 17.08
C LEU A 191 -15.65 -8.71 18.15
N THR A 192 -14.42 -9.18 18.35
CA THR A 192 -13.45 -8.54 19.24
C THR A 192 -12.12 -8.43 18.51
N GLN A 193 -11.41 -7.31 18.71
CA GLN A 193 -10.05 -7.12 18.22
C GLN A 193 -9.10 -7.22 19.42
N SER A 194 -8.46 -8.37 19.59
CA SER A 194 -7.59 -8.66 20.72
C SER A 194 -6.40 -9.54 20.31
N SER A 195 -5.37 -9.58 21.14
CA SER A 195 -4.27 -10.53 20.94
C SER A 195 -4.74 -11.95 21.21
N ALA A 196 -4.39 -12.89 20.34
CA ALA A 196 -4.66 -14.32 20.56
C ALA A 196 -3.95 -14.88 21.81
N THR A 197 -2.92 -14.18 22.31
CA THR A 197 -2.19 -14.53 23.55
C THR A 197 -2.84 -13.98 24.82
N SER A 198 -3.88 -13.15 24.69
CA SER A 198 -4.57 -12.51 25.82
C SER A 198 -6.07 -12.38 25.52
N LEU A 199 -6.77 -13.51 25.65
CA LEU A 199 -8.21 -13.59 25.44
C LEU A 199 -8.97 -13.30 26.74
N SER A 200 -10.05 -12.52 26.67
CA SER A 200 -10.91 -12.18 27.82
C SER A 200 -11.95 -13.27 28.14
N TYR A 201 -11.63 -14.53 27.86
CA TYR A 201 -12.50 -15.68 28.08
C TYR A 201 -11.86 -16.61 29.11
N PRO A 202 -12.64 -17.22 30.01
CA PRO A 202 -12.12 -18.19 30.96
C PRO A 202 -11.63 -19.47 30.25
N ASP A 203 -10.90 -20.31 30.98
CA ASP A 203 -10.47 -21.62 30.49
C ASP A 203 -11.68 -22.47 30.07
N ASN A 204 -11.52 -23.26 29.00
CA ASN A 204 -12.56 -24.13 28.42
C ASN A 204 -13.85 -23.41 28.02
N TYR A 205 -13.77 -22.14 27.59
CA TYR A 205 -14.94 -21.36 27.19
C TYR A 205 -15.55 -21.75 25.83
N PHE A 206 -14.72 -22.14 24.84
CA PHE A 206 -15.17 -22.41 23.47
C PHE A 206 -15.35 -23.91 23.22
N ASP A 207 -16.45 -24.30 22.59
CA ASP A 207 -16.70 -25.68 22.15
C ASP A 207 -15.77 -26.11 21.00
N ALA A 208 -15.39 -25.16 20.13
CA ALA A 208 -14.51 -25.39 18.99
C ALA A 208 -13.72 -24.13 18.63
N VAL A 209 -12.50 -24.32 18.10
CA VAL A 209 -11.63 -23.26 17.60
C VAL A 209 -11.24 -23.59 16.16
N PHE A 210 -11.52 -22.67 15.24
CA PHE A 210 -11.10 -22.75 13.84
C PHE A 210 -10.05 -21.68 13.59
N THR A 211 -8.85 -22.07 13.15
CA THR A 211 -7.73 -21.15 12.97
C THR A 211 -6.83 -21.58 11.81
N ASP A 212 -6.23 -20.61 11.15
CA ASP A 212 -5.13 -20.77 10.18
C ASP A 212 -3.97 -19.88 10.65
N PRO A 213 -3.15 -20.34 11.61
CA PRO A 213 -2.11 -19.51 12.21
C PRO A 213 -0.91 -19.37 11.27
N PRO A 214 -0.07 -18.32 11.45
CA PRO A 214 1.22 -18.24 10.79
C PRO A 214 2.08 -19.51 10.96
N TYR A 215 2.71 -19.96 9.88
CA TYR A 215 3.56 -21.15 9.87
C TYR A 215 5.04 -20.78 9.99
N TYR A 216 5.58 -20.90 11.20
CA TYR A 216 7.00 -20.74 11.51
C TYR A 216 7.59 -19.43 10.95
N ASP A 217 8.60 -19.48 10.09
CA ASP A 217 9.27 -18.34 9.45
C ASP A 217 8.87 -18.14 7.97
N ASN A 218 7.78 -18.77 7.52
CA ASN A 218 7.40 -18.82 6.11
C ASN A 218 7.07 -17.43 5.51
N VAL A 219 6.45 -16.55 6.30
CA VAL A 219 6.02 -15.21 5.84
C VAL A 219 6.35 -14.15 6.89
N PRO A 220 7.14 -13.12 6.54
CA PRO A 220 7.45 -12.03 7.47
C PRO A 220 6.37 -10.95 7.40
N TYR A 221 5.20 -11.24 8.00
CA TYR A 221 3.98 -10.42 7.88
C TYR A 221 4.17 -8.95 8.27
N SER A 222 4.70 -8.65 9.46
CA SER A 222 4.93 -7.26 9.87
C SER A 222 5.91 -6.52 8.96
N TYR A 223 6.98 -7.17 8.50
CA TYR A 223 7.91 -6.54 7.56
C TYR A 223 7.27 -6.28 6.20
N LEU A 224 6.44 -7.19 5.67
CA LEU A 224 5.68 -6.96 4.44
C LEU A 224 4.60 -5.89 4.62
N SER A 225 3.96 -5.86 5.79
CA SER A 225 2.93 -4.87 6.13
C SER A 225 3.50 -3.46 6.13
N ASP A 226 4.77 -3.28 6.46
CA ASP A 226 5.43 -1.97 6.45
C ASP A 226 5.39 -1.29 5.07
N PHE A 227 5.31 -2.06 3.98
CA PHE A 227 5.13 -1.52 2.61
C PHE A 227 3.88 -0.64 2.50
N PHE A 228 2.81 -0.97 3.23
CA PHE A 228 1.57 -0.18 3.29
C PHE A 228 1.54 0.73 4.52
N TYR A 229 2.03 0.26 5.66
CA TYR A 229 1.98 0.95 6.94
C TYR A 229 2.51 2.38 6.87
N VAL A 230 3.66 2.59 6.22
CA VAL A 230 4.29 3.90 6.11
C VAL A 230 3.44 4.91 5.35
N TRP A 231 2.66 4.46 4.36
CA TRP A 231 1.72 5.30 3.61
C TRP A 231 0.40 5.50 4.38
N LEU A 232 -0.11 4.44 5.01
CA LEU A 232 -1.31 4.50 5.86
C LEU A 232 -1.11 5.48 7.00
N LYS A 233 0.05 5.45 7.66
CA LYS A 233 0.45 6.40 8.71
C LYS A 233 0.39 7.85 8.23
N ARG A 234 0.92 8.14 7.04
CA ARG A 234 0.89 9.48 6.43
C ARG A 234 -0.51 9.90 5.99
N THR A 235 -1.41 8.95 5.73
CA THR A 235 -2.76 9.22 5.23
C THR A 235 -3.77 9.38 6.36
N VAL A 236 -3.87 8.39 7.26
CA VAL A 236 -4.91 8.29 8.28
C VAL A 236 -4.35 8.14 9.71
N GLY A 237 -3.04 8.34 9.90
CA GLY A 237 -2.39 8.16 11.20
C GLY A 237 -2.97 9.05 12.30
N ASP A 238 -3.40 10.27 11.97
CA ASP A 238 -4.09 11.19 12.88
C ASP A 238 -5.48 10.71 13.31
N LEU A 239 -6.13 9.88 12.50
CA LEU A 239 -7.44 9.27 12.83
C LEU A 239 -7.29 8.00 13.67
N TYR A 240 -6.12 7.35 13.61
CA TYR A 240 -5.82 6.06 14.25
C TYR A 240 -4.47 6.09 15.00
N PRO A 241 -4.29 6.98 15.99
CA PRO A 241 -3.01 7.15 16.68
C PRO A 241 -2.52 5.86 17.36
N ASP A 242 -3.44 5.04 17.87
CA ASP A 242 -3.11 3.77 18.52
C ASP A 242 -2.47 2.75 17.55
N LEU A 243 -2.84 2.79 16.28
CA LEU A 243 -2.31 1.88 15.24
C LEU A 243 -1.01 2.41 14.62
N PHE A 244 -0.87 3.75 14.52
CA PHE A 244 0.22 4.40 13.79
C PHE A 244 1.22 5.17 14.67
N SER A 245 1.30 4.78 15.95
CA SER A 245 2.17 5.43 16.96
C SER A 245 3.67 5.17 16.76
N THR A 246 4.04 4.09 16.07
CA THR A 246 5.44 3.70 15.86
C THR A 246 5.94 4.08 14.45
N PRO A 247 7.26 4.14 14.22
CA PRO A 247 7.81 4.33 12.86
C PRO A 247 7.41 3.21 11.89
N LEU A 248 7.45 1.96 12.36
CA LEU A 248 7.11 0.75 11.61
C LEU A 248 6.21 -0.15 12.46
N THR A 249 5.61 -1.18 11.88
CA THR A 249 4.78 -2.14 12.63
C THR A 249 5.59 -2.87 13.72
N PRO A 250 4.96 -3.26 14.85
CA PRO A 250 5.63 -4.05 15.89
C PRO A 250 6.10 -5.43 15.37
N LYS A 251 7.33 -5.82 15.72
CA LYS A 251 7.96 -7.09 15.26
C LYS A 251 8.05 -8.21 16.31
N LYS A 252 8.03 -7.86 17.60
CA LYS A 252 8.41 -8.78 18.70
C LYS A 252 7.33 -9.78 19.12
N ASN A 253 6.06 -9.41 19.02
CA ASN A 253 4.94 -10.19 19.55
C ASN A 253 4.17 -10.94 18.46
N GLU A 254 4.78 -11.10 17.27
CA GLU A 254 4.19 -11.93 16.23
C GLU A 254 4.43 -13.41 16.53
N ILE A 255 3.45 -14.25 16.18
CA ILE A 255 3.53 -15.71 16.31
C ILE A 255 4.29 -16.34 15.13
N VAL A 256 5.48 -15.79 14.82
CA VAL A 256 6.37 -16.25 13.74
C VAL A 256 7.79 -16.42 14.27
N ALA A 257 8.56 -17.32 13.66
CA ALA A 257 9.90 -17.67 14.11
C ALA A 257 10.98 -16.81 13.44
N TYR A 258 11.05 -15.51 13.75
CA TYR A 258 12.13 -14.67 13.21
C TYR A 258 13.50 -15.06 13.78
N SER A 259 14.49 -15.19 12.92
CA SER A 259 15.90 -15.26 13.29
C SER A 259 16.39 -13.85 13.68
N ASN A 260 16.01 -13.39 14.87
CA ASN A 260 16.43 -12.09 15.40
C ASN A 260 17.88 -12.12 15.95
N GLY A 261 18.85 -12.63 15.18
CA GLY A 261 20.31 -12.62 15.43
C GLY A 261 20.85 -13.20 16.75
N PRO A 262 22.19 -13.27 16.90
CA PRO A 262 23.06 -14.26 16.27
C PRO A 262 22.87 -15.66 16.92
N GLY A 263 22.59 -16.68 16.12
CA GLY A 263 22.23 -18.02 16.60
C GLY A 263 20.79 -18.42 16.23
N GLY A 264 20.30 -17.95 15.08
CA GLY A 264 19.19 -18.63 14.40
C GLY A 264 19.67 -20.01 13.97
N ILE A 265 19.67 -20.92 14.96
CA ILE A 265 20.60 -22.05 15.20
C ILE A 265 22.04 -21.60 15.49
#